data_AF-A0A7S4RBJ0-F1
#
_entry.id   AF-A0A7S4RBJ0-F1
#
_cell.length_a   1.000
_cell.length_b   1.000
_cell.length_c   1.000
_cell.angle_alpha   90.00
_cell.angle_beta   90.00
_cell.angle_gamma   90.00
#
_symmetry.space_group_name_H-M   'P 1'
#
loop_
_entity.id
_entity.type
_entity.pdbx_description
1 polymer ?
#
loop_
_entity_poly.entity_id
_entity_poly.type
_entity_poly.pdbx_seq_one_letter_code
_entity_poly.pdbx_strand_id
1 'polypeptide(L)'
;FSGDDGAGFHYAYTERDVLPIYRDALMNTDMRVLVYNGDTDPGINSFRTQDKYFNYFDTSNGDINIDEDWRPWTLGTSHHRMGGYVTSYRARNASQAQFHFVTIRGSGHMVPENKPPMALAMIANFLGNNEFPIYEAPHSSRRRQ
;
A
#
# COMPACT_ATOMS: atom_id res chain seq x y z
N PHE A 1 -11.66 5.77 -18.35
CA PHE A 1 -11.73 4.46 -17.70
C PHE A 1 -13.12 4.33 -17.11
N SER A 2 -13.96 3.42 -17.60
CA SER A 2 -15.29 3.14 -17.03
C SER A 2 -15.21 2.33 -15.73
N GLY A 3 -14.02 1.90 -15.32
CA GLY A 3 -13.81 1.13 -14.08
C GLY A 3 -14.50 -0.23 -14.09
N ASP A 4 -14.91 -0.71 -15.27
CA ASP A 4 -15.67 -1.94 -15.45
C ASP A 4 -14.76 -3.01 -16.07
N ASP A 5 -14.40 -4.02 -15.28
CA ASP A 5 -13.90 -5.31 -15.74
C ASP A 5 -14.97 -6.41 -15.60
N GLY A 6 -16.19 -6.05 -15.19
CA GLY A 6 -17.33 -6.91 -14.89
C GLY A 6 -18.35 -6.99 -16.02
N ALA A 7 -17.94 -7.54 -17.18
CA ALA A 7 -18.85 -7.83 -18.28
C ALA A 7 -20.08 -8.63 -17.79
N GLY A 8 -21.24 -7.97 -17.73
CA GLY A 8 -22.52 -8.57 -17.31
C GLY A 8 -23.00 -8.20 -15.90
N PHE A 9 -22.26 -7.39 -15.14
CA PHE A 9 -22.70 -6.89 -13.83
C PHE A 9 -23.20 -5.45 -13.91
N HIS A 10 -24.48 -5.23 -13.63
CA HIS A 10 -25.06 -3.88 -13.51
C HIS A 10 -24.91 -3.38 -12.08
N TYR A 11 -23.76 -2.79 -11.74
CA TYR A 11 -23.58 -2.14 -10.44
C TYR A 11 -24.22 -0.74 -10.43
N ALA A 12 -25.05 -0.48 -9.43
CA ALA A 12 -25.45 0.88 -9.08
C ALA A 12 -24.38 1.47 -8.16
N TYR A 13 -23.59 2.43 -8.64
CA TYR A 13 -22.60 3.12 -7.81
C TYR A 13 -23.33 3.94 -6.73
N THR A 14 -23.25 3.49 -5.48
CA THR A 14 -23.80 4.20 -4.33
C THR A 14 -22.82 5.21 -3.75
N GLU A 15 -21.52 4.95 -3.89
CA GLU A 15 -20.45 5.80 -3.36
C GLU A 15 -19.46 6.17 -4.46
N ARG A 16 -19.07 7.44 -4.49
CA ARG A 16 -18.04 7.94 -5.41
C ARG A 16 -16.63 7.72 -4.88
N ASP A 17 -16.50 7.58 -3.57
CA ASP A 17 -15.22 7.41 -2.90
C ASP A 17 -15.37 6.55 -1.63
N VAL A 18 -14.39 5.70 -1.38
CA VAL A 18 -14.33 4.82 -0.22
C VAL A 18 -13.41 5.36 0.88
N LEU A 19 -12.71 6.48 0.64
CA LEU A 19 -11.85 7.12 1.65
C LEU A 19 -12.57 7.43 2.98
N PRO A 20 -13.83 7.93 2.99
CA PRO A 20 -14.54 8.14 4.25
C PRO A 20 -14.75 6.84 5.04
N ILE A 21 -14.94 5.70 4.35
CA ILE A 21 -15.09 4.38 4.97
C ILE A 21 -13.76 3.95 5.60
N TYR A 22 -12.64 4.16 4.91
CA TYR A 22 -11.32 3.87 5.48
C TYR A 22 -11.03 4.74 6.70
N ARG A 23 -11.36 6.04 6.64
CA ARG A 23 -11.22 6.94 7.79
C ARG A 23 -12.08 6.47 8.97
N ASP A 24 -13.32 6.08 8.72
CA ASP A 24 -14.23 5.58 9.76
C ASP A 24 -13.67 4.32 10.42
N ALA A 25 -13.21 3.35 9.62
CA ALA A 25 -12.56 2.14 10.14
C ALA A 25 -11.33 2.48 10.99
N LEU A 26 -10.50 3.44 10.56
CA LEU A 26 -9.28 3.83 11.28
C LEU A 26 -9.55 4.63 12.57
N MET A 27 -10.58 5.47 12.58
CA MET A 27 -10.83 6.40 13.69
C MET A 27 -11.79 5.86 14.75
N ASN A 28 -12.71 4.98 14.35
CA ASN A 28 -13.79 4.49 15.20
C ASN A 28 -13.67 3.00 15.55
N THR A 29 -12.62 2.32 15.06
CA THR A 29 -12.30 0.93 15.38
C THR A 29 -10.78 0.73 15.47
N ASP A 30 -10.32 -0.47 15.84
CA ASP A 30 -8.91 -0.88 15.74
C ASP A 30 -8.59 -1.64 14.43
N MET A 31 -9.41 -1.48 13.38
CA MET A 31 -9.16 -2.12 12.09
C MET A 31 -7.92 -1.55 11.39
N ARG A 32 -7.19 -2.43 10.71
CA ARG A 32 -6.08 -2.07 9.84
C ARG A 32 -6.53 -2.16 8.39
N VAL A 33 -6.08 -1.22 7.57
CA VAL A 33 -6.42 -1.12 6.15
C VAL A 33 -5.16 -1.29 5.33
N LEU A 34 -5.19 -2.22 4.37
CA LEU A 34 -4.13 -2.39 3.38
C LEU A 34 -4.70 -2.09 2.01
N VAL A 35 -4.12 -1.11 1.32
CA VAL A 35 -4.32 -0.90 -0.11
C VAL A 35 -3.01 -1.19 -0.82
N TYR A 36 -3.07 -1.97 -1.91
CA TYR A 36 -1.88 -2.29 -2.69
C TYR A 36 -2.09 -2.10 -4.19
N ASN A 37 -1.02 -1.72 -4.90
CA ASN A 37 -1.01 -1.58 -6.35
C ASN A 37 0.26 -2.18 -6.97
N GLY A 38 0.11 -2.75 -8.17
CA GLY A 38 1.26 -3.00 -9.03
C GLY A 38 1.72 -1.69 -9.67
N ASP A 39 3.02 -1.37 -9.58
CA ASP A 39 3.55 -0.08 -10.05
C ASP A 39 3.66 0.03 -11.58
N THR A 40 3.41 -1.07 -12.31
CA THR A 40 3.37 -1.11 -13.78
C THR A 40 1.97 -1.30 -14.34
N ASP A 41 0.92 -1.20 -13.51
CA ASP A 41 -0.47 -1.26 -13.98
C ASP A 41 -0.82 -0.02 -14.82
N PRO A 42 -1.17 -0.18 -16.12
CA PRO A 42 -1.59 0.93 -16.96
C PRO A 42 -3.00 1.42 -16.66
N GLY A 43 -3.85 0.60 -16.01
CA GLY A 43 -5.25 0.94 -15.74
C GLY A 43 -5.44 1.76 -14.47
N ILE A 44 -4.80 1.35 -13.38
CA ILE A 44 -4.84 2.03 -12.09
C ILE A 44 -3.43 2.43 -11.67
N ASN A 45 -3.08 3.69 -11.95
CA ASN A 45 -1.74 4.19 -11.71
C ASN A 45 -1.44 4.39 -10.22
N SER A 46 -0.36 3.76 -9.74
CA SER A 46 0.06 3.81 -8.33
C SER A 46 0.35 5.22 -7.83
N PHE A 47 0.95 6.11 -8.63
CA PHE A 47 1.23 7.49 -8.22
C PHE A 47 -0.05 8.28 -7.97
N ARG A 48 -1.03 8.19 -8.89
CA ARG A 48 -2.33 8.86 -8.71
C ARG A 48 -3.07 8.35 -7.48
N THR A 49 -3.01 7.05 -7.23
CA THR A 49 -3.60 6.43 -6.04
C THR A 49 -2.90 6.92 -4.76
N GLN A 50 -1.57 6.97 -4.76
CA GLN A 50 -0.77 7.47 -3.64
C GLN A 50 -1.08 8.94 -3.33
N ASP A 51 -1.07 9.81 -4.34
CA ASP A 51 -1.38 11.24 -4.19
C ASP A 51 -2.77 11.45 -3.60
N LYS A 52 -3.75 10.63 -4.01
CA LYS A 52 -5.10 10.68 -3.48
C LYS A 52 -5.13 10.37 -1.97
N TYR A 53 -4.44 9.33 -1.52
CA TYR A 53 -4.36 8.98 -0.09
C TYR A 53 -3.61 10.04 0.71
N PHE A 54 -2.47 10.50 0.20
CA PHE A 54 -1.68 11.56 0.82
C PHE A 54 -2.51 12.83 1.03
N ASN A 55 -3.14 13.36 -0.02
CA ASN A 55 -3.93 14.58 0.06
C ASN A 55 -5.11 14.46 1.03
N TYR A 56 -5.77 13.29 1.06
CA TYR A 56 -6.91 13.08 1.94
C TYR A 56 -6.50 12.99 3.43
N PHE A 57 -5.43 12.27 3.75
CA PHE A 57 -4.97 12.13 5.13
C PHE A 57 -4.23 13.38 5.64
N ASP A 58 -3.48 14.08 4.78
CA ASP A 58 -2.82 15.34 5.14
C ASP A 58 -3.85 16.43 5.53
N THR A 59 -4.99 16.46 4.85
CA THR A 59 -6.08 17.39 5.16
C THR A 59 -7.00 16.93 6.31
N SER A 60 -6.69 15.81 6.99
CA SER A 60 -7.50 15.24 8.07
C SER A 60 -7.36 15.95 9.43
N ASN A 61 -6.82 17.18 9.46
CA ASN A 61 -6.58 17.94 10.70
C ASN A 61 -5.72 17.17 11.74
N GLY A 62 -4.85 16.29 11.25
CA GLY A 62 -3.97 15.43 12.04
C GLY A 62 -4.67 14.26 12.74
N ASP A 63 -5.88 13.90 12.35
CA ASP A 63 -6.55 12.69 12.83
C ASP A 63 -5.82 11.42 12.38
N ILE A 64 -5.30 11.44 11.14
CA ILE A 64 -4.50 10.36 10.57
C ILE A 64 -3.19 10.98 10.10
N ASN A 65 -2.07 10.53 10.67
CA ASN A 65 -0.74 11.08 10.37
C ASN A 65 0.13 10.02 9.71
N ILE A 66 1.13 10.46 8.96
CA ILE A 66 2.19 9.57 8.50
C ILE A 66 2.91 8.98 9.72
N ASP A 67 2.97 7.66 9.74
CA ASP A 67 3.68 6.86 10.75
C ASP A 67 5.04 6.42 10.20
N GLU A 68 5.07 6.01 8.93
CA GLU A 68 6.30 5.75 8.19
C GLU A 68 6.22 6.41 6.82
N ASP A 69 7.21 7.26 6.54
CA ASP A 69 7.39 7.88 5.23
C ASP A 69 7.61 6.82 4.14
N TRP A 70 7.37 7.22 2.89
CA TRP A 70 7.59 6.40 1.71
C TRP A 70 8.99 5.78 1.71
N ARG A 71 9.06 4.45 1.84
CA ARG A 71 10.33 3.72 1.95
C ARG A 71 10.30 2.40 1.19
N PRO A 72 11.47 1.90 0.73
CA PRO A 72 11.55 0.64 0.03
C PRO A 72 11.39 -0.54 0.99
N TRP A 73 10.68 -1.59 0.57
CA TRP A 73 10.50 -2.84 1.34
C TRP A 73 10.91 -4.09 0.56
N THR A 74 11.17 -5.20 1.26
CA THR A 74 11.66 -6.46 0.68
C THR A 74 10.94 -7.69 1.22
N LEU A 75 11.13 -8.84 0.57
CA LEU A 75 10.55 -10.14 0.97
C LEU A 75 11.02 -10.63 2.36
N GLY A 76 12.15 -10.13 2.85
CA GLY A 76 12.73 -10.50 4.14
C GLY A 76 14.22 -10.13 4.23
N THR A 77 14.79 -10.26 5.41
CA THR A 77 16.19 -9.88 5.72
C THR A 77 17.23 -10.76 5.02
N SER A 78 16.88 -11.98 4.62
CA SER A 78 17.76 -12.90 3.88
C SER A 78 17.77 -12.66 2.36
N HIS A 79 16.76 -11.96 1.83
CA HIS A 79 16.57 -11.79 0.40
C HIS A 79 16.49 -10.30 0.06
N HIS A 80 17.58 -9.77 -0.50
CA HIS A 80 17.68 -8.38 -0.98
C HIS A 80 16.94 -8.19 -2.31
N ARG A 81 15.65 -8.55 -2.37
CA ARG A 81 14.81 -8.37 -3.57
C ARG A 81 13.83 -7.24 -3.33
N MET A 82 14.10 -6.09 -3.94
CA MET A 82 13.23 -4.93 -3.92
C MET A 82 11.77 -5.31 -4.23
N GLY A 83 10.91 -5.26 -3.20
CA GLY A 83 9.49 -5.62 -3.26
C GLY A 83 8.61 -4.48 -3.77
N GLY A 84 9.01 -3.24 -3.49
CA GLY A 84 8.37 -2.00 -3.91
C GLY A 84 8.48 -0.97 -2.78
N TYR A 85 7.48 -0.12 -2.62
CA TYR A 85 7.47 0.91 -1.58
C TYR A 85 6.24 0.82 -0.70
N VAL A 86 6.38 1.25 0.55
CA VAL A 86 5.29 1.34 1.52
C VAL A 86 5.28 2.75 2.12
N THR A 87 4.09 3.29 2.32
CA THR A 87 3.82 4.43 3.20
C THR A 87 2.77 3.99 4.21
N SER A 88 3.01 4.27 5.48
CA SER A 88 2.15 3.87 6.58
C SER A 88 1.59 5.10 7.28
N TYR A 89 0.32 5.05 7.65
CA TYR A 89 -0.36 6.10 8.39
C TYR A 89 -1.00 5.51 9.64
N ARG A 90 -1.01 6.28 10.72
CA ARG A 90 -1.60 5.89 12.01
C ARG A 90 -2.68 6.87 12.41
N ALA A 91 -3.81 6.34 12.87
CA ALA A 91 -4.86 7.13 13.48
C ALA A 91 -4.45 7.59 14.88
N ARG A 92 -4.71 8.85 15.22
CA ARG A 92 -4.33 9.47 16.50
C ARG A 92 -4.93 8.76 17.72
N ASN A 93 -6.15 8.27 17.57
CA ASN A 93 -6.95 7.77 18.69
C ASN A 93 -6.98 6.24 18.80
N ALA A 94 -6.29 5.51 17.91
CA ALA A 94 -6.35 4.06 17.87
C ALA A 94 -5.09 3.42 18.42
N SER A 95 -5.25 2.26 19.06
CA SER A 95 -4.13 1.50 19.61
C SER A 95 -3.40 0.72 18.52
N GLN A 96 -4.15 0.21 17.53
CA GLN A 96 -3.63 -0.66 16.47
C GLN A 96 -4.05 -0.25 15.06
N ALA A 97 -4.96 0.71 14.89
CA ALA A 97 -5.43 1.09 13.57
C ALA A 97 -4.32 1.76 12.74
N GLN A 98 -4.08 1.18 11.57
CA GLN A 98 -3.04 1.61 10.65
C GLN A 98 -3.53 1.45 9.21
N PHE A 99 -3.15 2.40 8.36
CA PHE A 99 -3.36 2.33 6.93
C PHE A 99 -2.02 2.15 6.24
N HIS A 100 -1.91 1.14 5.39
CA HIS A 100 -0.74 0.94 4.54
C HIS A 100 -1.12 1.11 3.08
N PHE A 101 -0.36 1.95 2.37
CA PHE A 101 -0.34 1.93 0.92
C PHE A 101 0.95 1.25 0.45
N VAL A 102 0.81 0.14 -0.27
CA VAL A 102 1.94 -0.70 -0.71
C VAL A 102 1.98 -0.79 -2.22
N THR A 103 3.14 -0.56 -2.81
CA THR A 103 3.40 -0.84 -4.21
C THR A 103 4.20 -2.13 -4.36
N ILE A 104 3.92 -2.89 -5.42
CA ILE A 104 4.67 -4.08 -5.81
C ILE A 104 5.42 -3.81 -7.10
N ARG A 105 6.75 -3.87 -7.01
CA ARG A 105 7.65 -3.51 -8.11
C ARG A 105 7.56 -4.48 -9.29
N GLY A 106 7.34 -3.91 -10.47
CA GLY A 106 7.23 -4.61 -11.75
C GLY A 106 5.99 -5.49 -11.83
N SER A 107 4.92 -5.14 -11.11
CA SER A 107 3.64 -5.85 -11.14
C SER A 107 2.59 -5.03 -11.88
N GLY A 108 1.71 -5.69 -12.62
CA GLY A 108 0.54 -5.08 -13.24
C GLY A 108 -0.68 -5.14 -12.32
N HIS A 109 -1.86 -5.09 -12.94
CA HIS A 109 -3.16 -5.10 -12.25
C HIS A 109 -3.36 -6.33 -11.35
N MET A 110 -3.03 -7.51 -11.87
CA MET A 110 -3.19 -8.79 -11.16
C MET A 110 -1.93 -9.13 -10.35
N VAL A 111 -1.72 -8.38 -9.27
CA VAL A 111 -0.52 -8.50 -8.41
C VAL A 111 -0.18 -9.94 -7.99
N PRO A 112 -1.12 -10.74 -7.45
CA PRO A 112 -0.81 -12.11 -7.05
C PRO A 112 -0.40 -13.02 -8.21
N GLU A 113 -0.89 -12.74 -9.42
CA GLU A 113 -0.50 -13.48 -10.63
C GLU A 113 0.90 -13.08 -11.11
N ASN A 114 1.20 -11.76 -11.13
CA ASN A 114 2.47 -11.26 -11.67
C ASN A 114 3.64 -11.45 -10.70
N LYS A 115 3.40 -11.33 -9.38
CA LYS A 115 4.43 -11.40 -8.33
C LYS A 115 3.98 -12.23 -7.12
N PRO A 116 3.71 -13.55 -7.29
CA PRO A 116 3.17 -14.37 -6.21
C PRO A 116 3.97 -14.34 -4.90
N PRO A 117 5.33 -14.42 -4.91
CA PRO A 117 6.10 -14.35 -3.66
C PRO A 117 5.96 -13.01 -2.93
N MET A 118 5.92 -11.88 -3.66
CA MET A 118 5.76 -10.55 -3.07
C MET A 118 4.34 -10.34 -2.55
N ALA A 119 3.33 -10.80 -3.28
CA ALA A 119 1.95 -10.76 -2.83
C ALA A 119 1.76 -11.57 -1.54
N LEU A 120 2.34 -12.77 -1.46
CA LEU A 120 2.29 -13.61 -0.26
C LEU A 120 2.99 -12.95 0.93
N ALA A 121 4.19 -12.40 0.74
CA ALA A 121 4.90 -11.72 1.83
C ALA A 121 4.14 -10.49 2.33
N MET A 122 3.58 -9.69 1.41
CA MET A 122 2.75 -8.54 1.76
C MET A 122 1.55 -8.92 2.62
N ILE A 123 0.75 -9.91 2.18
CA ILE A 123 -0.45 -10.31 2.93
C ILE A 123 -0.09 -10.99 4.25
N ALA A 124 0.99 -11.78 4.30
CA ALA A 124 1.46 -12.41 5.53
C ALA A 124 1.91 -11.37 6.57
N ASN A 125 2.66 -10.35 6.14
CA ASN A 125 3.08 -9.25 7.03
C ASN A 125 1.87 -8.47 7.54
N PHE A 126 0.93 -8.14 6.66
CA PHE A 126 -0.30 -7.46 7.06
C PHE A 126 -1.11 -8.29 8.05
N LEU A 127 -1.43 -9.54 7.76
CA LEU A 127 -2.24 -10.39 8.65
C LEU A 127 -1.53 -10.64 10.00
N GLY A 128 -0.20 -10.81 9.98
CA GLY A 128 0.61 -11.02 11.18
C GLY A 128 0.89 -9.76 12.00
N ASN A 129 0.47 -8.57 11.54
CA ASN A 129 0.84 -7.29 12.14
C ASN A 129 2.35 -7.08 12.27
N ASN A 130 3.08 -7.52 11.23
CA ASN A 130 4.52 -7.32 11.12
C ASN A 130 4.79 -6.08 10.29
N GLU A 131 5.84 -5.35 10.65
CA GLU A 131 6.39 -4.29 9.81
C GLU A 131 6.88 -4.85 8.47
N PHE A 132 6.74 -4.07 7.40
CA PHE A 132 7.31 -4.42 6.11
C PHE A 132 8.85 -4.36 6.19
N PRO A 133 9.58 -5.45 5.88
CA PRO A 133 11.03 -5.48 6.00
C PRO A 133 11.69 -4.39 5.16
N ILE A 134 12.62 -3.64 5.74
CA ILE A 134 13.34 -2.57 5.04
C ILE A 134 14.24 -3.20 3.96
N TYR A 135 14.18 -2.64 2.75
CA TYR A 135 15.13 -3.00 1.70
C TYR A 135 16.40 -2.17 1.84
N GLU A 136 17.51 -2.83 2.14
CA GLU A 136 18.85 -2.25 2.08
C GLU A 136 19.49 -2.56 0.73
N ALA A 137 19.89 -1.53 -0.01
CA ALA A 137 20.61 -1.73 -1.25
C ALA A 137 21.98 -2.38 -0.96
N PRO A 138 22.44 -3.34 -1.80
CA PRO A 138 23.78 -3.89 -1.66
C PRO A 138 24.80 -2.76 -1.66
N HIS A 139 25.69 -2.72 -0.66
CA HIS A 139 26.77 -1.74 -0.63
C HIS A 139 27.61 -1.92 -1.90
N SER A 140 27.59 -0.92 -2.79
CA SER A 140 28.50 -0.93 -3.92
C SER A 140 29.90 -0.74 -3.37
N SER A 141 30.72 -1.80 -3.35
CA SER A 141 32.16 -1.65 -3.24
C SER A 141 32.61 -0.95 -4.53
N ARG A 142 32.62 0.40 -4.50
CA ARG A 142 33.33 1.18 -5.49
C ARG A 142 34.80 0.79 -5.38
N ARG A 143 35.21 -0.19 -6.18
CA ARG A 143 36.62 -0.45 -6.48
C ARG A 143 37.14 0.84 -7.12
N ARG A 144 37.86 1.64 -6.32
CA ARG A 144 38.68 2.73 -6.86
C ARG A 144 39.67 2.06 -7.82
N GLN A 145 39.49 2.27 -9.12
CA GLN A 145 40.54 2.08 -10.11
C GLN A 145 41.45 3.31 -10.09
#